data_AF-A0A534X7P5-F1
#
_entry.id   AF-A0A534X7P5-F1
#
_cell.length_a   1.000
_cell.length_b   1.000
_cell.length_c   1.000
_cell.angle_alpha   90.00
_cell.angle_beta   90.00
_cell.angle_gamma   90.00
#
_symmetry.space_group_name_H-M   'P 1'
#
loop_
_entity.id
_entity.type
_entity.pdbx_description
1 polymer ?
#
loop_
_entity_poly.entity_id
_entity_poly.type
_entity_poly.pdbx_seq_one_letter_code
_entity_poly.pdbx_strand_id
1 'polypeptide(L)' 'MAGTEAAGLGLTCIWNRLENPRRLMWANDFPHSDSTWPWSREVLARHAAHLSEAERDLVLPDKVAELYGVEGV' A
#
# COMPACT_ATOMS: atom_id res chain seq x y z
N MET A 1 2.61 25.18 6.22
CA MET A 1 3.97 24.83 6.66
C MET A 1 4.30 23.48 6.07
N ALA A 2 5.38 23.42 5.30
CA ALA A 2 5.94 22.20 4.71
C ALA A 2 6.79 21.44 5.74
N GLY A 3 6.94 20.13 5.56
CA GLY A 3 7.75 19.22 6.38
C GLY A 3 6.88 18.42 7.36
N THR A 4 6.93 17.09 7.44
CA THR A 4 8.09 16.19 7.28
C THR A 4 7.68 14.84 6.67
N GLU A 5 8.40 14.47 5.61
CA GLU A 5 8.78 13.13 5.14
C GLU A 5 7.72 12.02 5.21
N ALA A 6 7.09 11.84 4.05
CA ALA A 6 6.30 10.67 3.70
C ALA A 6 7.18 9.42 3.79
N ALA A 7 6.81 8.54 4.72
CA ALA A 7 7.19 7.15 4.78
C ALA A 7 7.21 6.53 3.38
N GLY A 8 8.29 5.81 3.08
CA GLY A 8 8.38 4.72 2.13
C GLY A 8 7.85 4.95 0.70
N LEU A 9 8.66 4.62 -0.29
CA LEU A 9 8.30 4.57 -1.72
C LEU A 9 6.95 3.87 -2.04
N GLY A 10 6.38 3.07 -1.13
CA GLY A 10 5.06 2.44 -1.26
C GLY A 10 3.85 3.38 -1.07
N LEU A 11 3.97 4.49 -0.35
CA LEU A 11 2.86 5.43 -0.15
C LEU A 11 2.75 6.43 -1.31
N THR A 12 3.86 6.88 -1.88
CA THR A 12 3.86 7.89 -2.95
C THR A 12 3.30 7.39 -4.29
N CYS A 13 3.44 6.11 -4.61
CA CYS A 13 2.89 5.53 -5.84
C CYS A 13 1.37 5.27 -5.78
N ILE A 14 0.80 5.07 -4.59
CA ILE A 14 -0.66 5.05 -4.43
C ILE A 14 -1.21 6.50 -4.48
N TRP A 15 -0.44 7.50 -4.05
CA TRP A 15 -0.94 8.89 -3.96
C TRP A 15 -1.16 9.61 -5.30
N ASN A 16 -0.38 9.32 -6.35
CA ASN A 16 -0.42 10.10 -7.61
C ASN A 16 -0.89 9.32 -8.84
N ARG A 17 -0.61 8.00 -8.91
CA ARG A 17 -1.04 7.04 -9.95
C ARG A 17 -0.15 5.79 -9.86
N LEU A 18 -0.73 4.60 -10.07
CA LEU A 18 0.04 3.37 -10.21
C LEU A 18 0.73 3.30 -11.58
N GLU A 19 2.02 3.61 -11.64
CA GLU A 19 2.79 3.55 -12.90
C GLU A 19 3.18 2.11 -13.31
N ASN A 20 3.43 1.24 -12.33
CA ASN A 20 3.76 -0.17 -12.56
C ASN A 20 3.10 -1.09 -11.51
N PRO A 21 1.76 -1.20 -11.52
CA PRO A 21 1.00 -1.87 -10.46
C PRO A 21 1.40 -3.33 -10.24
N ARG A 22 1.87 -4.03 -11.28
CA ARG A 22 2.32 -5.43 -11.18
C ARG A 22 3.59 -5.63 -10.33
N ARG A 23 4.33 -4.56 -10.03
CA ARG A 23 5.55 -4.58 -9.22
C ARG A 23 5.41 -3.77 -7.93
N LEU A 24 4.17 -3.43 -7.56
CA LEU A 24 3.87 -2.68 -6.34
C LEU A 24 3.12 -3.59 -5.37
N MET A 25 3.36 -3.37 -4.08
CA MET A 25 2.68 -4.05 -2.98
C MET A 25 2.53 -3.05 -1.84
N TRP A 26 1.36 -3.03 -1.20
CA TRP A 26 1.15 -2.19 -0.02
C TRP A 26 1.70 -2.88 1.24
N ALA A 27 2.27 -2.08 2.14
CA ALA A 27 2.72 -2.53 3.46
C ALA A 27 2.44 -1.44 4.51
N ASN A 28 2.20 -1.85 5.76
CA ASN A 28 1.96 -0.93 6.87
C ASN A 28 3.23 -0.46 7.59
N ASP A 29 4.34 -1.17 7.39
CA ASP A 29 5.68 -0.93 7.94
C ASP A 29 5.80 -0.96 9.48
N PHE A 30 4.95 -1.72 10.17
CA PHE A 30 5.05 -1.88 11.63
C PHE A 30 6.36 -2.59 12.06
N PRO A 31 7.03 -2.20 13.17
CA PRO A 31 6.66 -1.16 14.15
C PRO A 31 7.42 0.16 13.96
N HIS A 32 7.84 0.50 12.75
CA HIS A 32 8.64 1.70 12.51
C HIS A 32 7.87 2.97 12.89
N SER A 33 8.58 4.02 13.30
CA SER A 33 7.98 5.29 13.76
C SER A 33 7.19 6.03 12.68
N ASP A 34 7.54 5.77 11.43
CA ASP A 34 6.88 6.27 10.22
C ASP A 34 5.85 5.26 9.66
N SER A 35 5.55 4.20 10.40
CA SER A 35 4.52 3.23 10.04
C SER A 35 3.12 3.85 10.03
N THR A 36 2.21 3.17 9.34
CA THR A 36 0.78 3.56 9.30
C THR A 36 -0.02 2.99 10.47
N TRP A 37 0.60 2.16 11.32
CA TRP A 37 -0.07 1.51 12.44
C TRP A 37 -0.36 2.51 13.57
N PRO A 38 -1.50 2.41 14.29
CA PRO A 38 -2.59 1.44 14.16
C PRO A 38 -3.68 1.79 13.14
N TRP A 39 -3.58 2.94 12.48
CA TRP A 39 -4.61 3.45 11.55
C TRP A 39 -4.47 2.94 10.10
N SER A 40 -3.80 1.81 9.91
CA SER A 40 -3.42 1.32 8.59
C SER A 40 -4.62 1.07 7.67
N ARG A 41 -5.76 0.68 8.24
CA ARG A 41 -7.00 0.41 7.49
C ARG A 41 -7.61 1.70 6.92
N GLU A 42 -7.65 2.75 7.73
CA GLU A 42 -8.16 4.07 7.34
C GLU A 42 -7.26 4.72 6.29
N VAL A 43 -5.94 4.64 6.48
CA VAL A 43 -4.95 5.14 5.53
C VAL A 43 -5.07 4.40 4.20
N LEU A 44 -5.16 3.07 4.22
CA LEU A 44 -5.35 2.26 3.02
C LEU A 44 -6.66 2.61 2.30
N ALA A 45 -7.78 2.70 3.03
CA ALA A 45 -9.07 3.03 2.44
C ALA A 45 -9.06 4.40 1.75
N ARG A 46 -8.44 5.41 2.38
CA ARG A 46 -8.30 6.75 1.80
C ARG A 46 -7.44 6.74 0.54
N HIS A 47 -6.30 6.04 0.56
CA HIS A 47 -5.38 6.05 -0.56
C HIS A 47 -5.86 5.16 -1.71
N ALA A 48 -6.54 4.05 -1.45
CA ALA A 48 -7.07 3.18 -2.49
C ALA A 48 -8.41 3.64 -3.09
N ALA A 49 -9.04 4.70 -2.55
CA ALA A 49 -10.39 5.13 -2.93
C ALA A 49 -10.55 5.51 -4.42
N HIS A 50 -9.45 5.89 -5.09
CA HIS A 50 -9.45 6.27 -6.50
C HIS A 50 -9.03 5.12 -7.44
N LEU A 51 -8.64 3.97 -6.89
CA LEU A 51 -8.23 2.80 -7.67
C LEU A 51 -9.45 1.98 -8.08
N SER A 52 -9.43 1.46 -9.30
CA SER A 52 -10.36 0.41 -9.72
C SER A 52 -10.19 -0.86 -8.88
N GLU A 53 -11.17 -1.75 -8.92
CA GLU A 53 -11.07 -3.08 -8.29
C GLU A 53 -9.87 -3.87 -8.83
N ALA A 54 -9.69 -3.91 -10.16
CA ALA A 54 -8.56 -4.56 -10.79
C ALA A 54 -7.20 -3.98 -10.37
N GLU A 55 -7.09 -2.67 -10.13
CA GLU A 55 -5.86 -2.06 -9.62
C GLU A 55 -5.61 -2.39 -8.15
N ARG A 56 -6.65 -2.50 -7.33
CA ARG A 56 -6.55 -2.92 -5.93
C ARG A 56 -6.06 -4.36 -5.84
N ASP A 57 -6.61 -5.27 -6.64
CA ASP A 57 -6.20 -6.68 -6.65
C ASP A 57 -4.71 -6.85 -7.01
N LEU A 58 -4.17 -5.97 -7.87
CA LEU A 58 -2.76 -5.99 -8.24
C LEU A 58 -1.79 -5.57 -7.13
N VAL A 59 -2.22 -4.78 -6.15
CA VAL A 59 -1.34 -4.17 -5.13
C VAL A 59 -1.62 -4.70 -3.71
N LEU A 60 -2.77 -5.37 -3.53
CA LEU A 60 -3.25 -5.88 -2.24
C LEU A 60 -3.04 -7.41 -2.11
N PRO A 61 -4.02 -8.31 -1.86
CA PRO A 61 -3.70 -9.63 -1.29
C PRO A 61 -3.07 -10.60 -2.30
N ASP A 62 -3.52 -10.58 -3.55
CA ASP A 62 -3.21 -11.63 -4.54
C ASP A 62 -1.71 -11.71 -4.86
N LYS A 63 -1.01 -10.57 -4.82
CA LYS A 63 0.44 -10.52 -5.02
C LYS A 63 1.26 -11.04 -3.85
N VAL A 64 0.74 -10.94 -2.63
CA VAL A 64 1.45 -11.47 -1.45
C VAL A 64 1.46 -13.00 -1.50
N ALA A 65 0.32 -13.60 -1.83
CA ALA A 65 0.19 -15.05 -1.99
C ALA A 65 1.09 -15.59 -3.11
N GLU A 66 1.08 -14.95 -4.29
CA GLU A 66 1.92 -15.35 -5.43
C GLU A 66 3.42 -15.24 -5.11
N LEU A 67 3.86 -14.14 -4.50
CA LEU A 67 5.28 -13.87 -4.28
C LEU A 67 5.87 -14.66 -3.11
N TYR A 68 5.11 -14.82 -2.02
CA TYR A 68 5.60 -15.42 -0.79
C TYR A 68 5.05 -16.82 -0.50
N GLY A 69 4.15 -17.35 -1.35
CA GLY A 69 3.57 -18.68 -1.17
C GLY A 69 2.69 -18.78 0.08
N VAL A 70 2.08 -17.68 0.50
CA VAL A 70 1.19 -17.64 1.67
C VAL A 70 -0.26 -17.81 1.21
N GLU A 71 -0.90 -18.90 1.61
CA GLU A 71 -2.32 -19.17 1.33
C GLU A 71 -3.17 -18.89 2.58
N GLY A 72 -4.36 -18.30 2.39
CA GLY A 72 -5.41 -18.29 3.41
C GLY A 72 -5.29 -17.23 4.51
N VAL A 73 -5.08 -15.96 4.15
CA VAL A 73 -5.35 -14.80 5.02
C VAL A 73 -6.58 -14.04 4.58
#